data_AF-A0A3B4G7V0-F1
#
_entry.id   AF-A0A3B4G7V0-F1
#
_cell.length_a   1.000
_cell.length_b   1.000
_cell.length_c   1.000
_cell.angle_alpha   90.00
_cell.angle_beta   90.00
_cell.angle_gamma   90.00
#
_symmetry.space_group_name_H-M   'P 1'
#
loop_
_entity.id
_entity.type
_entity.pdbx_description
1 polymer ?
#
loop_
_entity_poly.entity_id
_entity_poly.type
_entity_poly.pdbx_seq_one_letter_code
_entity_poly.pdbx_strand_id
1 'polypeptide(L)'
;REERGGGRRGRMLSFTMETVKGDAPPPSVQQPTPVFPVMERKPLPLTGGEEAEYLLALKQDFRGAMRSLPCFIQPLVTHRDVERYSDKYNRSEQMDKLLDWAPGEAPPTAIHSSSKRSYYTVIQWGKKVFSQPPIVQVPPPKMMTEVS
;
A
#
# COMPACT_ATOMS: atom_id res chain seq x y z
N ARG A 1 23.15 -56.38 -25.95
CA ARG A 1 22.59 -55.11 -26.45
C ARG A 1 21.84 -54.44 -25.30
N GLU A 2 22.61 -53.70 -24.51
CA GLU A 2 22.31 -52.38 -23.90
C GLU A 2 20.99 -51.71 -24.35
N GLU A 3 20.20 -50.99 -23.54
CA GLU A 3 20.51 -50.21 -22.33
C GLU A 3 19.31 -50.11 -21.35
N ARG A 4 19.62 -50.07 -20.04
CA ARG A 4 18.75 -49.48 -19.03
C ARG A 4 18.95 -47.96 -19.08
N GLY A 5 17.93 -47.22 -19.52
CA GLY A 5 17.89 -45.76 -19.45
C GLY A 5 17.97 -45.28 -18.00
N GLY A 6 19.18 -44.96 -17.56
CA GLY A 6 19.52 -44.48 -16.22
C GLY A 6 19.04 -43.04 -16.00
N GLY A 7 18.32 -42.84 -14.91
CA GLY A 7 17.62 -41.61 -14.58
C GLY A 7 18.55 -40.40 -14.40
N ARG A 8 18.15 -39.28 -15.02
CA ARG A 8 18.67 -37.95 -14.71
C ARG A 8 18.20 -37.56 -13.31
N ARG A 9 19.01 -37.85 -12.30
CA ARG A 9 18.84 -37.39 -10.91
C ARG A 9 20.13 -36.75 -10.39
N GLY A 10 20.63 -35.76 -11.12
CA GLY A 10 21.75 -34.92 -10.69
C GLY A 10 21.24 -33.73 -9.86
N ARG A 11 21.63 -33.69 -8.58
CA ARG A 11 21.18 -32.71 -7.59
C ARG A 11 21.80 -31.32 -7.82
N MET A 12 20.97 -30.28 -7.77
CA MET A 12 21.37 -28.86 -7.78
C MET A 12 21.64 -28.36 -6.35
N LEU A 13 22.57 -28.99 -5.60
CA LEU A 13 22.94 -28.54 -4.25
C LEU A 13 24.45 -28.72 -4.04
N SER A 14 25.18 -27.62 -3.86
CA SER A 14 26.64 -27.59 -3.64
C SER A 14 27.00 -27.53 -2.15
N PHE A 15 26.44 -28.42 -1.34
CA PHE A 15 26.83 -28.60 0.07
C PHE A 15 26.81 -30.08 0.45
N THR A 16 27.68 -30.46 1.40
CA THR A 16 27.83 -31.85 1.85
C THR A 16 26.58 -32.29 2.62
N MET A 17 25.82 -33.24 2.07
CA MET A 17 24.59 -33.78 2.70
C MET A 17 24.90 -34.46 4.04
N GLU A 18 26.09 -35.03 4.20
CA GLU A 18 26.51 -35.81 5.38
C GLU A 18 26.56 -34.98 6.68
N THR A 19 26.76 -33.67 6.59
CA THR A 19 26.75 -32.76 7.74
C THR A 19 25.33 -32.44 8.22
N VAL A 20 24.33 -32.71 7.38
CA VAL A 20 22.91 -32.46 7.66
C VAL A 20 22.25 -33.79 7.99
N LYS A 21 22.15 -34.10 9.29
CA LYS A 21 21.56 -35.35 9.78
C LYS A 21 20.03 -35.34 9.51
N GLY A 22 19.57 -36.12 8.54
CA GLY A 22 18.15 -36.25 8.21
C GLY A 22 17.86 -37.36 7.20
N ASP A 23 16.83 -38.15 7.47
CA ASP A 23 16.47 -39.41 6.75
C ASP A 23 15.79 -39.17 5.39
N ALA A 24 15.32 -37.94 5.13
CA ALA A 24 14.73 -37.56 3.85
C ALA A 24 14.82 -36.05 3.58
N PRO A 25 15.02 -35.62 2.32
CA PRO A 25 14.85 -34.22 1.95
C PRO A 25 13.38 -33.80 2.15
N PRO A 26 13.12 -32.51 2.46
CA PRO A 26 11.76 -32.01 2.55
C PRO A 26 11.01 -32.27 1.23
N PRO A 27 9.69 -32.52 1.29
CA PRO A 27 8.90 -32.77 0.10
C PRO A 27 8.99 -31.59 -0.87
N SER A 28 9.06 -31.88 -2.17
CA SER A 28 9.03 -30.85 -3.20
C SER A 28 7.67 -30.15 -3.19
N VAL A 29 7.66 -28.87 -2.82
CA VAL A 29 6.45 -28.05 -2.81
C VAL A 29 6.04 -27.73 -4.26
N GLN A 30 4.86 -28.19 -4.69
CA GLN A 30 4.39 -28.07 -6.07
C GLN A 30 3.68 -26.73 -6.37
N GLN A 31 3.12 -26.09 -5.35
CA GLN A 31 2.35 -24.85 -5.47
C GLN A 31 2.85 -23.82 -4.44
N PRO A 32 2.93 -22.52 -4.79
CA PRO A 32 3.21 -21.48 -3.81
C PRO A 32 2.17 -21.50 -2.69
N THR A 33 2.61 -21.22 -1.47
CA THR A 33 1.71 -21.06 -0.33
C THR A 33 0.66 -19.98 -0.61
N PRO A 34 -0.58 -20.14 -0.12
CA PRO A 34 -1.62 -19.14 -0.34
C PRO A 34 -1.22 -17.79 0.26
N VAL A 35 -1.68 -16.69 -0.36
CA VAL A 35 -1.40 -15.30 0.08
C VAL A 35 -1.87 -15.06 1.53
N PHE A 36 -2.97 -15.70 1.91
CA PHE A 36 -3.53 -15.63 3.26
C PHE A 36 -3.55 -17.05 3.85
N PRO A 37 -2.56 -17.42 4.68
CA PRO A 37 -2.61 -18.68 5.40
C PRO A 37 -3.77 -18.68 6.40
N VAL A 38 -4.38 -19.84 6.63
CA VAL A 38 -5.46 -19.98 7.62
C VAL A 38 -4.88 -19.77 9.01
N MET A 39 -5.46 -18.83 9.76
CA MET A 39 -5.06 -18.52 11.14
C MET A 39 -5.87 -19.36 12.13
N GLU A 40 -5.19 -20.01 13.07
CA GLU A 40 -5.85 -20.75 14.17
C GLU A 40 -6.49 -19.82 15.21
N ARG A 41 -5.92 -18.61 15.39
CA ARG A 41 -6.38 -17.62 16.39
C ARG A 41 -6.93 -16.38 15.72
N LYS A 42 -8.08 -15.91 16.20
CA LYS A 42 -8.71 -14.67 15.76
C LYS A 42 -8.23 -13.49 16.64
N PRO A 43 -8.19 -12.26 16.10
CA PRO A 43 -7.89 -11.08 16.91
C PRO A 43 -8.93 -10.88 18.00
N LEU A 44 -8.52 -10.26 19.11
CA LEU A 44 -9.40 -9.93 20.23
C LEU A 44 -10.44 -8.88 19.77
N PRO A 45 -11.71 -8.96 20.24
CA PRO A 45 -12.67 -7.90 20.01
C PRO A 45 -12.18 -6.57 20.58
N LEU A 46 -12.61 -5.47 19.96
CA LEU A 46 -12.27 -4.12 20.42
C LEU A 46 -12.95 -3.82 21.76
N THR A 47 -12.25 -3.08 22.62
CA THR A 47 -12.82 -2.56 23.86
C THR A 47 -13.96 -1.59 23.55
N GLY A 48 -15.14 -1.83 24.11
CA GLY A 48 -16.29 -0.93 24.02
C GLY A 48 -16.44 -0.02 25.25
N GLY A 49 -17.41 0.88 25.21
CA GLY A 49 -17.75 1.80 26.31
C GLY A 49 -17.67 3.27 25.91
N GLU A 50 -18.29 4.13 26.71
CA GLU A 50 -18.39 5.58 26.43
C GLU A 50 -17.03 6.27 26.29
N GLU A 51 -16.05 5.89 27.12
CA GLU A 51 -14.71 6.46 27.09
C GLU A 51 -13.99 6.11 25.77
N ALA A 52 -14.09 4.86 25.32
CA ALA A 52 -13.49 4.41 24.08
C ALA A 52 -14.12 5.11 22.87
N GLU A 53 -15.45 5.30 22.88
CA GLU A 53 -16.18 6.02 21.84
C GLU A 53 -15.80 7.51 21.79
N TYR A 54 -15.68 8.16 22.96
CA TYR A 54 -15.25 9.54 23.07
C TYR A 54 -13.84 9.74 22.48
N LEU A 55 -12.88 8.90 22.86
CA LEU A 55 -11.51 8.98 22.34
C LEU A 55 -11.47 8.73 20.82
N LEU A 56 -12.32 7.85 20.30
CA LEU A 56 -12.43 7.61 18.85
C LEU A 56 -12.95 8.84 18.10
N ALA A 57 -13.98 9.50 18.62
CA ALA A 57 -14.50 10.75 18.06
C ALA A 57 -13.42 11.85 18.11
N LEU A 58 -12.81 12.06 19.26
CA LEU A 58 -11.74 13.04 19.45
C LEU A 58 -10.56 12.81 18.49
N LYS A 59 -10.14 11.54 18.32
CA LYS A 59 -9.10 11.17 17.34
C LYS A 59 -9.49 11.56 15.92
N GLN A 60 -10.76 11.42 15.55
CA GLN A 60 -11.22 11.81 14.22
C GLN A 60 -11.17 13.33 14.04
N ASP A 61 -11.60 14.10 15.04
CA ASP A 61 -11.58 15.56 15.01
C ASP A 61 -10.16 16.11 14.84
N PHE A 62 -9.19 15.52 15.54
CA PHE A 62 -7.77 15.89 15.39
C PHE A 62 -7.27 15.73 13.94
N ARG A 63 -7.76 14.76 13.17
CA ARG A 63 -7.37 14.62 11.75
C ARG A 63 -7.81 15.81 10.91
N GLY A 64 -8.95 16.42 11.24
CA GLY A 64 -9.43 17.64 10.60
C GLY A 64 -8.64 18.85 11.07
N ALA A 65 -8.52 19.04 12.38
CA ALA A 65 -7.83 20.17 12.98
C ALA A 65 -6.35 20.23 12.57
N MET A 66 -5.64 19.10 12.48
CA MET A 66 -4.24 19.09 12.08
C MET A 66 -4.01 19.59 10.64
N ARG A 67 -5.00 19.49 9.74
CA ARG A 67 -4.87 19.93 8.35
C ARG A 67 -4.88 21.45 8.19
N SER A 68 -5.41 22.19 9.17
CA SER A 68 -5.39 23.66 9.16
C SER A 68 -4.20 24.25 9.89
N LEU A 69 -3.39 23.44 10.58
CA LEU A 69 -2.21 23.91 11.27
C LEU A 69 -1.09 24.26 10.28
N PRO A 70 -0.24 25.26 10.56
CA PRO A 70 0.88 25.63 9.70
C PRO A 70 1.91 24.52 9.47
N CYS A 71 1.95 23.51 10.36
CA CYS A 71 2.82 22.35 10.21
C CYS A 71 2.34 21.33 9.17
N PHE A 72 1.12 21.46 8.66
CA PHE A 72 0.60 20.59 7.60
C PHE A 72 1.09 21.06 6.23
N ILE A 73 2.28 20.60 5.86
CA ILE A 73 2.88 20.90 4.56
C ILE A 73 2.12 20.14 3.48
N GLN A 74 1.36 20.88 2.66
CA GLN A 74 0.66 20.29 1.52
C GLN A 74 1.66 19.91 0.41
N PRO A 75 1.48 18.74 -0.24
CA PRO A 75 2.30 18.38 -1.38
C PRO A 75 2.12 19.43 -2.49
N LEU A 76 3.21 19.77 -3.17
CA LEU A 76 3.18 20.74 -4.26
C LEU A 76 2.21 20.26 -5.34
N VAL A 77 1.14 21.03 -5.57
CA VAL A 77 0.20 20.79 -6.66
C VAL A 77 0.96 20.98 -7.97
N THR A 78 0.97 19.95 -8.83
CA THR A 78 1.58 20.06 -10.15
C THR A 78 0.90 21.18 -10.94
N HIS A 79 1.71 21.97 -11.63
CA HIS A 79 1.21 23.03 -12.51
C HIS A 79 0.13 22.47 -13.43
N ARG A 80 -1.00 23.18 -13.55
CA ARG A 80 -2.10 22.76 -14.42
C ARG A 80 -1.68 22.93 -15.88
N ASP A 81 -2.11 22.01 -16.75
CA ASP A 81 -1.70 22.01 -18.16
C ASP A 81 -2.18 23.26 -18.93
N VAL A 82 -3.23 23.93 -18.44
CA VAL A 82 -3.85 25.10 -19.07
C VAL A 82 -4.04 26.19 -18.01
N GLU A 83 -3.51 27.38 -18.30
CA GLU A 83 -3.78 28.58 -17.51
C GLU A 83 -5.23 29.03 -17.71
N ARG A 84 -5.99 29.13 -16.61
CA ARG A 84 -7.38 29.57 -16.66
C ARG A 84 -7.53 30.92 -16.01
N TYR A 85 -8.31 31.80 -16.61
CA TYR A 85 -8.63 33.11 -16.04
C TYR A 85 -9.23 32.99 -14.62
N SER A 86 -9.95 31.89 -14.33
CA SER A 86 -10.50 31.59 -13.00
C SER A 86 -9.44 31.50 -11.90
N ASP A 87 -8.21 31.15 -12.23
CA ASP A 87 -7.14 30.97 -11.24
C ASP A 87 -6.72 32.31 -10.59
N LYS A 88 -7.08 33.45 -11.21
CA LYS A 88 -6.92 34.79 -10.63
C LYS A 88 -7.65 34.95 -9.29
N TYR A 89 -8.74 34.22 -9.09
CA TYR A 89 -9.55 34.31 -7.87
C TYR A 89 -9.36 33.10 -6.93
N ASN A 90 -8.69 32.04 -7.38
CA ASN A 90 -8.46 30.82 -6.60
C ASN A 90 -7.18 30.88 -5.75
N ARG A 91 -6.26 31.81 -6.05
CA ARG A 91 -5.13 32.12 -5.17
C ARG A 91 -5.65 32.86 -3.94
N SER A 92 -6.20 32.13 -2.99
CA SER A 92 -6.29 32.65 -1.63
C SER A 92 -4.86 32.95 -1.14
N GLU A 93 -4.73 33.99 -0.32
CA GLU A 93 -3.53 34.51 0.36
C GLU A 93 -2.90 33.47 1.32
N GLN A 94 -2.82 32.22 0.89
CA GLN A 94 -2.35 31.05 1.62
C GLN A 94 -0.81 31.02 1.57
N MET A 95 -0.12 31.90 2.29
CA MET A 95 1.24 31.68 2.84
C MET A 95 1.97 32.95 3.28
N ASP A 96 1.46 34.15 2.99
CA ASP A 96 2.26 35.37 3.17
C ASP A 96 2.48 35.79 4.65
N LYS A 97 1.86 35.11 5.63
CA LYS A 97 1.99 35.44 7.07
C LYS A 97 2.86 34.51 7.91
N LEU A 98 3.41 33.40 7.37
CA LEU A 98 4.29 32.51 8.16
C LEU A 98 5.79 32.78 7.94
N LEU A 99 6.14 33.67 7.02
CA LEU A 99 7.52 34.01 6.66
C LEU A 99 7.93 35.39 7.16
N ASP A 100 7.40 35.84 8.31
CA ASP A 100 8.01 36.92 9.08
C ASP A 100 9.28 36.37 9.73
N TRP A 101 10.33 36.37 8.90
CA TRP A 101 11.78 36.26 9.08
C TRP A 101 12.35 35.82 10.46
N ALA A 102 13.38 34.97 10.41
CA ALA A 102 14.23 34.59 11.54
C ALA A 102 15.55 35.39 11.55
N PRO A 103 16.21 35.62 12.71
CA PRO A 103 17.40 36.44 12.80
C PRO A 103 18.64 35.67 12.31
N GLY A 104 19.05 35.89 11.06
CA GLY A 104 20.33 35.43 10.51
C GLY A 104 20.25 34.41 9.37
N GLU A 105 19.93 34.90 8.17
CA GLU A 105 20.38 34.43 6.83
C GLU A 105 20.45 32.92 6.49
N ALA A 106 19.38 32.42 5.86
CA ALA A 106 19.47 31.66 4.60
C ALA A 106 18.12 31.75 3.83
N PRO A 107 18.12 31.97 2.50
CA PRO A 107 16.90 32.24 1.74
C PRO A 107 16.00 30.98 1.57
N PRO A 108 14.68 31.18 1.33
CA PRO A 108 13.66 30.12 1.28
C PRO A 108 13.83 29.07 0.15
N THR A 109 14.89 29.16 -0.65
CA THR A 109 15.19 28.23 -1.75
C THR A 109 15.77 26.89 -1.29
N ALA A 110 16.13 26.72 -0.02
CA ALA A 110 16.78 25.51 0.48
C ALA A 110 15.85 24.26 0.58
N ILE A 111 14.55 24.39 0.35
CA ILE A 111 13.58 23.30 0.56
C ILE A 111 13.34 22.46 -0.72
N HIS A 112 13.83 22.88 -1.90
CA HIS A 112 13.43 22.27 -3.18
C HIS A 112 14.40 21.26 -3.79
N SER A 113 15.16 20.51 -2.98
CA SER A 113 16.01 19.42 -3.49
C SER A 113 16.14 18.26 -2.51
N SER A 114 15.14 17.39 -2.44
CA SER A 114 15.31 15.93 -2.25
C SER A 114 13.98 15.25 -1.89
N SER A 115 12.99 15.22 -2.80
CA SER A 115 11.90 14.24 -2.65
C SER A 115 11.11 14.02 -3.94
N LYS A 116 11.79 13.74 -5.06
CA LYS A 116 11.09 13.21 -6.26
C LYS A 116 11.04 11.68 -6.29
N ARG A 117 11.66 11.00 -5.30
CA ARG A 117 11.79 9.53 -5.27
C ARG A 117 10.74 8.83 -4.39
N SER A 118 10.09 9.55 -3.46
CA SER A 118 9.17 8.95 -2.47
C SER A 118 7.69 8.93 -2.90
N TYR A 119 7.26 9.87 -3.74
CA TYR A 119 5.84 9.98 -4.12
C TYR A 119 5.36 8.85 -5.04
N TYR A 120 6.24 8.34 -5.92
CA TYR A 120 5.87 7.24 -6.81
C TYR A 120 5.72 5.91 -6.07
N THR A 121 6.50 5.63 -5.03
CA THR A 121 6.42 4.36 -4.30
C THR A 121 5.15 4.26 -3.44
N VAL A 122 4.75 5.33 -2.77
CA VAL A 122 3.54 5.36 -1.93
C VAL A 122 2.26 5.19 -2.77
N ILE A 123 2.18 5.84 -3.93
CA ILE A 123 1.02 5.73 -4.83
C ILE A 123 0.94 4.33 -5.45
N GLN A 124 2.07 3.74 -5.84
CA GLN A 124 2.12 2.39 -6.39
C GLN A 124 1.77 1.33 -5.33
N TRP A 125 2.17 1.54 -4.07
CA TRP A 125 1.76 0.68 -2.96
C TRP A 125 0.26 0.76 -2.71
N GLY A 126 -0.33 1.97 -2.69
CA GLY A 126 -1.78 2.15 -2.53
C GLY A 126 -2.59 1.46 -3.63
N LYS A 127 -2.16 1.56 -4.90
CA LYS A 127 -2.81 0.85 -6.02
C LYS A 127 -2.67 -0.67 -5.90
N LYS A 128 -1.56 -1.19 -5.40
CA LYS A 128 -1.35 -2.63 -5.22
C LYS A 128 -2.14 -3.22 -4.04
N VAL A 129 -2.36 -2.43 -2.99
CA VAL A 129 -3.03 -2.89 -1.76
C VAL A 129 -4.56 -2.75 -1.84
N PHE A 130 -5.07 -1.72 -2.52
CA PHE A 130 -6.52 -1.41 -2.54
C PHE A 130 -7.21 -1.66 -3.89
N SER A 131 -6.50 -2.13 -4.93
CA SER A 131 -7.15 -2.56 -6.17
C SER A 131 -7.89 -3.87 -5.93
N GLN A 132 -9.22 -3.81 -5.86
CA GLN A 132 -10.06 -5.01 -5.81
C GLN A 132 -9.82 -5.87 -7.06
N PRO A 133 -9.82 -7.21 -6.93
CA PRO A 133 -9.84 -8.09 -8.10
C PRO A 133 -11.15 -7.86 -8.88
N PRO A 134 -11.15 -8.00 -10.22
CA PRO A 134 -12.37 -7.86 -11.00
C PRO A 134 -13.42 -8.85 -10.49
N ILE A 135 -14.62 -8.34 -10.19
CA ILE A 135 -15.78 -9.17 -9.85
C ILE A 135 -16.05 -10.07 -11.06
N VAL A 136 -15.85 -11.37 -10.89
CA VAL A 136 -16.28 -12.37 -11.88
C VAL A 136 -17.80 -12.28 -11.94
N GLN A 137 -18.34 -11.67 -13.01
CA GLN A 137 -19.76 -11.69 -13.30
C GLN A 137 -20.18 -13.14 -13.53
N VAL A 138 -20.85 -13.74 -12.55
CA VAL A 138 -21.57 -15.00 -12.76
C VAL A 138 -22.79 -14.67 -13.63
N PRO A 139 -22.95 -15.28 -14.81
CA PRO A 139 -24.11 -15.01 -15.65
C PRO A 139 -25.39 -15.44 -14.94
N PRO A 140 -26.47 -14.65 -15.01
CA PRO A 140 -27.73 -15.00 -14.36
C PRO A 140 -28.30 -16.31 -14.92
N PRO A 141 -28.95 -17.14 -14.09
CA PRO A 141 -29.55 -18.39 -14.54
C PRO A 141 -30.65 -18.08 -15.57
N LYS A 142 -30.60 -18.79 -16.71
CA LYS A 142 -31.61 -18.68 -17.76
C LYS A 142 -32.95 -19.11 -17.19
N MET A 143 -33.89 -18.18 -17.14
CA MET A 143 -35.26 -18.47 -16.77
C MET A 143 -35.91 -19.23 -17.93
N MET A 144 -36.23 -20.51 -17.72
CA MET A 144 -37.05 -21.26 -18.67
C MET A 144 -38.44 -20.63 -18.64
N THR A 145 -38.76 -19.90 -19.71
CA THR A 145 -40.11 -19.42 -19.96
C THR A 145 -40.89 -20.64 -20.46
N GLU A 146 -41.74 -21.20 -19.61
CA GLU A 146 -42.77 -22.10 -20.11
C GLU A 146 -43.75 -21.27 -20.94
N VAL A 147 -43.81 -21.64 -22.22
CA VAL A 147 -44.84 -21.20 -23.14
C VAL A 147 -46.13 -21.91 -22.73
N SER A 148 -47.17 -21.14 -22.44
CA SER A 148 -48.57 -21.58 -22.40
C SER A 148 -49.41 -20.55 -23.12
#